data_AF-A0A948XQW3-F1
#
_entry.id   AF-A0A948XQW3-F1
#
_cell.length_a   1.000
_cell.length_b   1.000
_cell.length_c   1.000
_cell.angle_alpha   90.00
_cell.angle_beta   90.00
_cell.angle_gamma   90.00
#
_symmetry.space_group_name_H-M   'P 1'
#
loop_
_entity.id
_entity.type
_entity.pdbx_description
1 polymer ?
#
loop_
_entity_poly.entity_id
_entity_poly.type
_entity_poly.pdbx_seq_one_letter_code
_entity_poly.pdbx_strand_id
1 'polypeptide(L)'
;MNTKSILGIIAIVFLVGCATSYPVGLKPPVDSTSKSATTLFDRNGSPLAYVARDDEFTIYSFNGEPLAYLDEDNNVYGFDGRHLGWFEVNIIWNHQGQKVGFTADSCPVFTQLEPFKGSKQFKPFKGLKQFAPFKPFKSTAISNVGLLDFLKEGRN
;
A
#
# COMPACT_ATOMS: atom_id res chain seq x y z
N MET A 1 -25.45 33.76 -55.23
CA MET A 1 -24.49 33.11 -56.14
C MET A 1 -23.64 32.15 -55.33
N ASN A 2 -23.51 30.94 -55.87
CA ASN A 2 -23.02 29.71 -55.29
C ASN A 2 -21.56 29.51 -55.69
N THR A 3 -20.65 29.15 -54.78
CA THR A 3 -19.44 28.37 -55.10
C THR A 3 -18.83 27.71 -53.87
N LYS A 4 -19.18 26.43 -53.71
CA LYS A 4 -18.37 25.25 -53.33
C LYS A 4 -16.88 25.51 -53.01
N SER A 5 -16.38 24.89 -51.94
CA SER A 5 -15.26 23.93 -52.05
C SER A 5 -15.13 23.05 -50.80
N ILE A 6 -15.12 21.76 -51.06
CA ILE A 6 -14.95 20.63 -50.15
C ILE A 6 -13.44 20.43 -49.99
N LEU A 7 -12.92 20.36 -48.76
CA LEU A 7 -11.61 19.76 -48.50
C LEU A 7 -11.73 18.82 -47.30
N GLY A 8 -11.79 17.52 -47.60
CA GLY A 8 -11.50 16.48 -46.63
C GLY A 8 -9.99 16.31 -46.52
N ILE A 9 -9.48 16.19 -45.29
CA ILE A 9 -8.14 15.68 -45.00
C ILE A 9 -8.26 14.67 -43.85
N ILE A 10 -8.39 13.41 -44.26
CA ILE A 10 -7.68 12.22 -43.78
C ILE A 10 -7.28 12.23 -42.28
N ALA A 11 -8.04 11.48 -41.48
CA ALA A 11 -7.59 10.99 -40.18
C ALA A 11 -6.48 9.96 -40.39
N ILE A 12 -5.23 10.34 -40.10
CA ILE A 12 -4.12 9.39 -40.01
C ILE A 12 -3.99 8.98 -38.54
N VAL A 13 -4.46 7.78 -38.25
CA VAL A 13 -4.10 7.02 -37.06
C VAL A 13 -2.68 6.50 -37.25
N PHE A 14 -1.71 7.06 -36.53
CA PHE A 14 -0.42 6.39 -36.28
C PHE A 14 -0.35 5.99 -34.81
N LEU A 15 -0.63 4.71 -34.58
CA LEU A 15 -0.25 3.95 -33.39
C LEU A 15 1.23 3.56 -33.55
N VAL A 16 2.16 4.26 -32.90
CA VAL A 16 3.49 3.70 -32.57
C VAL A 16 4.05 4.36 -31.32
N GLY A 17 4.28 3.56 -30.28
CA GLY A 17 5.38 3.74 -29.32
C GLY A 17 5.22 4.81 -28.25
N CYS A 18 4.44 4.53 -27.20
CA CYS A 18 4.58 5.27 -25.93
C CYS A 18 5.75 4.68 -25.13
N ALA A 19 6.97 4.81 -25.66
CA ALA A 19 8.17 4.77 -24.83
C ALA A 19 8.31 6.18 -24.24
N THR A 20 7.68 6.44 -23.09
CA THR A 20 7.92 7.69 -22.36
C THR A 20 9.31 7.61 -21.74
N SER A 21 10.32 7.98 -22.52
CA SER A 21 11.55 8.54 -21.98
C SER A 21 11.15 9.79 -21.18
N TYR A 22 11.11 9.68 -19.86
CA TYR A 22 10.94 10.85 -19.00
C TYR A 22 12.14 11.77 -19.22
N PRO A 23 11.93 13.07 -19.57
CA PRO A 23 13.05 14.00 -19.66
C PRO A 23 13.72 14.13 -18.28
N VAL A 24 15.04 14.00 -18.28
CA VAL A 24 15.92 14.30 -17.14
C VAL A 24 15.62 15.73 -16.67
N GLY A 25 14.98 15.88 -15.51
CA GLY A 25 14.71 17.20 -14.92
C GLY A 25 13.32 17.42 -14.33
N LEU A 26 12.35 16.54 -14.57
CA LEU A 26 11.10 16.57 -13.83
C LEU A 26 11.22 15.70 -12.58
N LYS A 27 11.42 16.36 -11.43
CA LYS A 27 11.10 15.76 -10.14
C LYS A 27 9.67 15.21 -10.26
N PRO A 28 9.41 13.91 -10.02
CA PRO A 28 8.04 13.40 -10.01
C PRO A 28 7.22 14.31 -9.10
N PRO A 29 5.93 14.58 -9.39
CA PRO A 29 5.11 15.42 -8.53
C PRO A 29 5.29 14.90 -7.11
N VAL A 30 5.99 15.70 -6.30
CA VAL A 30 6.15 15.42 -4.89
C VAL A 30 4.74 15.54 -4.37
N ASP A 31 4.11 14.40 -4.08
CA ASP A 31 2.82 14.33 -3.44
C ASP A 31 2.97 15.10 -2.12
N SER A 32 2.62 16.38 -2.19
CA SER A 32 2.81 17.35 -1.15
C SER A 32 1.82 17.00 -0.06
N THR A 33 2.31 16.37 1.01
CA THR A 33 1.59 16.27 2.27
C THR A 33 0.31 15.43 2.19
N SER A 34 0.44 14.16 1.81
CA SER A 34 -0.50 13.12 2.23
C SER A 34 -0.24 12.78 3.71
N LYS A 35 -0.68 13.64 4.64
CA LYS A 35 -0.82 13.25 6.06
C LYS A 35 -1.91 12.16 6.24
N SER A 36 -2.57 11.74 5.17
CA SER A 36 -3.60 10.69 5.16
C SER A 36 -3.05 9.27 5.07
N ALA A 37 -1.78 9.06 4.71
CA ALA A 37 -1.22 7.71 4.59
C ALA A 37 0.03 7.52 5.45
N THR A 38 0.30 6.27 5.85
CA THR A 38 1.56 5.88 6.52
C THR A 38 2.17 4.68 5.83
N THR A 39 3.39 4.83 5.35
CA THR A 39 4.10 3.75 4.66
C THR A 39 4.63 2.71 5.63
N LEU A 40 4.53 1.46 5.20
CA LEU A 40 5.01 0.28 5.88
C LEU A 40 6.17 -0.32 5.08
N PHE A 41 7.29 -0.46 5.77
CA PHE A 41 8.55 -0.96 5.28
C PHE A 41 8.83 -2.35 5.85
N ASP A 42 9.53 -3.17 5.09
CA ASP A 42 10.11 -4.42 5.58
C ASP A 42 11.38 -4.17 6.42
N ARG A 43 12.02 -5.25 6.87
CA ARG A 43 13.27 -5.19 7.65
C ARG A 43 14.47 -4.60 6.90
N ASN A 44 14.40 -4.54 5.56
CA ASN A 44 15.46 -4.02 4.69
C ASN A 44 15.18 -2.57 4.28
N GLY A 45 14.12 -1.94 4.81
CA GLY A 45 13.73 -0.58 4.46
C GLY A 45 13.02 -0.48 3.12
N SER A 46 12.56 -1.59 2.54
CA SER A 46 11.79 -1.58 1.30
C SER A 46 10.31 -1.27 1.56
N PRO A 47 9.72 -0.25 0.91
CA PRO A 47 8.32 0.11 1.05
C PRO A 47 7.43 -0.92 0.34
N LEU A 48 6.62 -1.66 1.09
CA LEU A 48 5.77 -2.73 0.54
C LEU A 48 4.27 -2.43 0.60
N ALA A 49 3.86 -1.62 1.57
CA ALA A 49 2.46 -1.28 1.78
C ALA A 49 2.30 0.11 2.41
N TYR A 50 1.08 0.60 2.50
CA TYR A 50 0.75 1.81 3.26
C TYR A 50 -0.63 1.70 3.90
N VAL A 51 -0.81 2.31 5.07
CA VAL A 51 -2.09 2.46 5.77
C VAL A 51 -2.76 3.72 5.25
N ALA A 52 -3.93 3.60 4.62
CA ALA A 52 -4.76 4.72 4.16
C ALA A 52 -5.75 5.14 5.27
N ARG A 53 -5.42 6.19 6.03
CA ARG A 53 -6.27 6.68 7.16
C ARG A 53 -7.60 7.27 6.70
N ASP A 54 -7.65 7.76 5.47
CA ASP A 54 -8.84 8.31 4.84
C ASP A 54 -9.77 7.24 4.26
N ASP A 55 -9.38 5.96 4.32
CA ASP A 55 -10.08 4.84 3.69
C ASP A 55 -10.20 3.67 4.66
N GLU A 56 -10.88 3.93 5.79
CA GLU A 56 -11.16 2.96 6.84
C GLU A 56 -9.89 2.25 7.39
N PHE A 57 -8.75 2.97 7.41
CA PHE A 57 -7.45 2.43 7.79
C PHE A 57 -7.08 1.14 7.02
N THR A 58 -7.48 1.07 5.75
CA THR A 58 -7.14 -0.05 4.88
C THR A 58 -5.64 -0.01 4.54
N ILE A 59 -5.02 -1.18 4.59
CA ILE A 59 -3.63 -1.39 4.22
C ILE A 59 -3.57 -1.82 2.75
N TYR A 60 -2.99 -0.98 1.91
CA TYR A 60 -2.85 -1.21 0.49
C TYR A 60 -1.40 -1.51 0.12
N SER A 61 -1.19 -2.35 -0.90
CA SER A 61 0.08 -2.36 -1.62
C SER A 61 0.22 -1.09 -2.47
N PHE A 62 1.43 -0.76 -2.89
CA PHE A 62 1.66 0.36 -3.82
C PHE A 62 0.99 0.15 -5.19
N ASN A 63 0.60 -1.08 -5.54
CA ASN A 63 -0.19 -1.36 -6.75
C ASN A 63 -1.70 -1.14 -6.55
N GLY A 64 -2.12 -0.66 -5.37
CA GLY A 64 -3.53 -0.40 -5.04
C GLY A 64 -4.31 -1.64 -4.60
N GLU A 65 -3.64 -2.78 -4.39
CA GLU A 65 -4.28 -4.01 -3.91
C GLU A 65 -4.59 -3.91 -2.40
N PRO A 66 -5.84 -4.11 -1.95
CA PRO A 66 -6.18 -4.17 -0.54
C PRO A 66 -5.64 -5.46 0.08
N LEU A 67 -4.80 -5.33 1.12
CA LEU A 67 -4.12 -6.45 1.76
C LEU A 67 -4.78 -6.82 3.10
N ALA A 68 -5.00 -5.82 3.95
CA ALA A 68 -5.52 -5.95 5.31
C ALA A 68 -6.17 -4.63 5.73
N TYR A 69 -6.68 -4.53 6.96
CA TYR A 69 -7.16 -3.27 7.53
C TYR A 69 -6.88 -3.20 9.04
N LEU A 70 -6.84 -1.98 9.59
CA LEU A 70 -6.81 -1.77 11.03
C LEU A 70 -8.23 -1.56 11.57
N ASP A 71 -8.49 -2.07 12.76
CA ASP A 71 -9.67 -1.67 13.53
C ASP A 71 -9.37 -0.48 14.47
N GLU A 72 -10.37 -0.11 15.26
CA GLU A 72 -10.32 1.02 16.19
C GLU A 72 -9.26 0.85 17.29
N ASP A 73 -8.92 -0.39 17.63
CA ASP A 73 -7.92 -0.75 18.64
C ASP A 73 -6.51 -0.95 18.03
N ASN A 74 -6.33 -0.65 16.74
CA ASN A 74 -5.11 -0.90 15.96
C ASN A 74 -4.72 -2.38 15.84
N ASN A 75 -5.71 -3.28 15.91
CA ASN A 75 -5.50 -4.67 15.51
C ASN A 75 -5.46 -4.75 13.97
N VAL A 76 -4.55 -5.57 13.45
CA VAL A 76 -4.41 -5.84 12.02
C VAL A 76 -5.28 -7.05 11.68
N TYR A 77 -6.26 -6.86 10.81
CA TYR A 77 -7.16 -7.92 10.34
C TYR A 77 -7.03 -8.15 8.84
N GLY A 78 -7.14 -9.40 8.45
CA GLY A 78 -7.45 -9.76 7.07
C GLY A 78 -8.91 -9.49 6.72
N PHE A 79 -9.20 -9.39 5.44
CA PHE A 79 -10.57 -9.24 4.94
C PHE A 79 -11.42 -10.49 5.20
N ASP A 80 -10.84 -11.66 5.37
CA ASP A 80 -11.53 -12.88 5.83
C ASP A 80 -12.00 -12.81 7.31
N GLY A 81 -11.66 -11.73 8.04
CA GLY A 81 -11.96 -11.55 9.45
C GLY A 81 -10.92 -12.12 10.40
N ARG A 82 -9.84 -12.73 9.89
CA ARG A 82 -8.75 -13.26 10.72
C ARG A 82 -7.93 -12.16 11.37
N HIS A 83 -7.67 -12.29 12.66
CA HIS A 83 -6.74 -11.41 13.36
C HIS A 83 -5.30 -11.81 12.98
N LEU A 84 -4.53 -10.88 12.42
CA LEU A 84 -3.15 -11.12 11.98
C LEU A 84 -2.14 -10.63 13.02
N GLY A 85 -2.42 -9.51 13.69
CA GLY A 85 -1.47 -8.92 14.63
C GLY A 85 -1.87 -7.54 15.11
N TRP A 86 -0.89 -6.73 15.52
CA TRP A 86 -1.11 -5.40 16.10
C TRP A 86 -0.24 -4.34 15.44
N PHE A 87 -0.77 -3.15 15.23
CA PHE A 87 0.00 -1.98 14.80
C PHE A 87 0.21 -1.04 15.98
N GLU A 88 1.40 -1.07 16.57
CA GLU A 88 1.69 -0.34 17.80
C GLU A 88 3.09 0.23 17.79
N VAL A 89 3.20 1.48 18.24
CA VAL A 89 4.48 2.21 18.32
C VAL A 89 5.21 2.12 16.97
N ASN A 90 4.48 2.45 15.90
CA ASN A 90 4.99 2.46 14.53
C ASN A 90 5.45 1.10 13.97
N ILE A 91 5.14 -0.01 14.64
CA ILE A 91 5.58 -1.37 14.25
C ILE A 91 4.36 -2.28 14.11
N ILE A 92 4.38 -3.16 13.10
CA ILE A 92 3.46 -4.29 12.98
C ILE A 92 4.05 -5.49 13.73
N TRP A 93 3.27 -6.07 14.62
CA TRP A 93 3.63 -7.21 15.48
C TRP A 93 2.79 -8.44 15.12
N ASN A 94 3.43 -9.60 14.96
CA ASN A 94 2.71 -10.88 14.83
C ASN A 94 2.32 -11.46 16.21
N HIS A 95 1.57 -12.57 16.19
CA HIS A 95 1.13 -13.29 17.40
C HIS A 95 2.27 -13.85 18.26
N GLN A 96 3.49 -13.95 17.73
CA GLN A 96 4.69 -14.37 18.46
C GLN A 96 5.40 -13.19 19.15
N GLY A 97 4.88 -11.97 19.03
CA GLY A 97 5.50 -10.77 19.60
C GLY A 97 6.77 -10.36 18.86
N GLN A 98 6.88 -10.69 17.57
CA GLN A 98 7.99 -10.32 16.70
C GLN A 98 7.59 -9.19 15.76
N LYS A 99 8.57 -8.38 15.36
CA LYS A 99 8.38 -7.23 14.47
C LYS A 99 8.31 -7.70 13.02
N VAL A 100 7.23 -7.39 12.31
CA VAL A 100 7.00 -7.82 10.93
C VAL A 100 7.18 -6.67 9.94
N GLY A 101 6.72 -5.47 10.32
CA GLY A 101 6.79 -4.28 9.48
C GLY A 101 7.02 -3.02 10.32
N PHE A 102 7.50 -1.98 9.66
CA PHE A 102 7.98 -0.76 10.32
C PHE A 102 7.44 0.47 9.58
N THR A 103 7.23 1.59 10.26
CA THR A 103 7.20 2.90 9.59
C THR A 103 8.61 3.48 9.46
N ALA A 104 8.74 4.62 8.78
CA ALA A 104 10.01 5.34 8.66
C ALA A 104 10.66 5.66 10.02
N ASP A 105 9.86 5.91 11.06
CA ASP A 105 10.36 6.28 12.39
C ASP A 105 10.92 5.10 13.20
N SER A 106 10.59 3.86 12.81
CA SER A 106 10.92 2.66 13.59
C SER A 106 11.74 1.63 12.80
N CYS A 107 11.98 1.88 11.52
CA CYS A 107 12.73 0.98 10.65
C CYS A 107 14.17 0.82 11.18
N PRO A 108 14.70 -0.42 11.27
CA PRO A 108 16.06 -0.65 11.78
C PRO A 108 17.14 -0.15 10.83
N VAL A 109 16.78 0.21 9.60
CA VAL A 109 17.67 0.67 8.54
C VAL A 109 17.08 1.91 7.85
N PHE A 110 17.87 2.57 7.01
CA PHE A 110 17.37 3.68 6.19
C PHE A 110 16.30 3.18 5.22
N THR A 111 15.18 3.90 5.17
CA THR A 111 14.06 3.59 4.28
C THR A 111 14.35 4.03 2.85
N GLN A 112 13.98 3.18 1.90
CA GLN A 112 14.03 3.48 0.48
C GLN A 112 12.90 4.44 0.09
N LEU A 113 13.02 5.05 -1.08
CA LEU A 113 12.01 5.96 -1.61
C LEU A 113 10.70 5.22 -1.90
N GLU A 114 9.58 5.85 -1.53
CA GLU A 114 8.25 5.33 -1.79
C GLU A 114 7.95 5.26 -3.30
N PRO A 115 7.42 4.14 -3.81
CA PRO A 115 6.87 4.05 -5.15
C PRO A 115 5.65 4.95 -5.33
N PHE A 116 5.29 5.19 -6.58
CA PHE A 116 4.00 5.79 -6.90
C PHE A 116 2.85 4.90 -6.40
N LYS A 117 1.83 5.52 -5.81
CA LYS A 117 0.61 4.82 -5.37
C LYS A 117 -0.31 4.61 -6.58
N GLY A 118 -0.43 3.36 -7.03
CA GLY A 118 -1.37 2.95 -8.06
C GLY A 118 -2.84 3.15 -7.66
N SER A 119 -3.73 3.04 -8.63
CA SER A 119 -5.17 3.15 -8.40
C SER A 119 -5.68 2.05 -7.45
N LYS A 120 -6.43 2.43 -6.42
CA LYS A 120 -7.02 1.48 -5.46
C LYS A 120 -7.99 0.52 -6.16
N GLN A 121 -7.78 -0.77 -5.93
CA GLN A 121 -8.68 -1.84 -6.37
C GLN A 121 -9.89 -1.95 -5.44
N PHE A 122 -10.93 -2.67 -5.88
CA PHE A 122 -12.10 -2.92 -5.05
C PHE A 122 -11.74 -3.71 -3.79
N LYS A 123 -12.25 -3.25 -2.64
CA LYS A 123 -12.09 -3.93 -1.35
C LYS A 123 -12.93 -5.22 -1.34
N PRO A 124 -12.37 -6.36 -0.88
CA PRO A 124 -13.18 -7.51 -0.52
C PRO A 124 -14.15 -7.16 0.60
N PHE A 125 -15.26 -7.91 0.70
CA PHE A 125 -16.14 -7.80 1.85
C PHE A 125 -15.40 -8.22 3.13
N LYS A 126 -15.62 -7.50 4.22
CA LYS A 126 -15.06 -7.86 5.53
C LYS A 126 -15.86 -9.04 6.10
N GLY A 127 -15.21 -10.17 6.30
CA GLY A 127 -15.74 -11.32 7.02
C GLY A 127 -15.96 -11.02 8.50
N LEU A 128 -16.57 -11.98 9.21
CA LEU A 128 -16.80 -11.87 10.65
C LEU A 128 -15.46 -11.84 11.38
N LYS A 129 -15.21 -10.79 12.15
CA LYS A 129 -13.97 -10.63 12.92
C LYS A 129 -13.82 -11.75 13.94
N GLN A 130 -12.67 -12.42 13.88
CA GLN A 130 -12.19 -13.26 14.97
C GLN A 130 -11.90 -12.40 16.19
N PHE A 131 -12.07 -12.97 17.39
CA PHE A 131 -11.63 -12.29 18.60
C PHE A 131 -10.11 -12.10 18.58
N ALA A 132 -9.66 -10.88 18.86
CA ALA A 132 -8.25 -10.61 19.04
C ALA A 132 -7.71 -11.46 20.22
N PRO A 133 -6.63 -12.23 20.02
CA PRO A 133 -6.00 -12.98 21.09
C PRO A 133 -5.34 -12.03 22.09
N PHE A 134 -5.01 -12.55 23.27
CA PHE A 134 -4.18 -11.80 24.22
C PHE A 134 -2.84 -11.43 23.59
N LYS A 135 -2.40 -10.19 23.83
CA LYS A 135 -1.12 -9.70 23.31
C LYS A 135 0.03 -10.51 23.91
N PRO A 136 0.96 -11.03 23.09
CA PRO A 136 2.15 -11.71 23.58
C PRO A 136 3.12 -10.71 24.22
N PHE A 137 4.11 -11.23 24.95
CA PHE A 137 5.27 -10.42 25.32
C PHE A 137 6.05 -10.02 24.07
N LYS A 138 6.26 -8.72 23.89
CA LYS A 138 6.98 -8.18 22.73
C LYS A 138 8.47 -8.48 22.86
N SER A 139 9.02 -9.11 21.83
CA SER A 139 10.45 -9.41 21.71
C SER A 139 11.19 -8.28 20.98
N THR A 140 12.51 -8.32 21.04
CA THR A 140 13.36 -7.46 20.19
C THR A 140 13.53 -8.02 18.78
N ALA A 141 13.11 -9.28 18.55
CA ALA A 141 13.33 -10.01 17.31
C ALA A 141 12.46 -9.50 16.15
N ILE A 142 13.02 -9.62 14.95
CA ILE A 142 12.32 -9.41 13.69
C ILE A 142 11.80 -10.78 13.22
N SER A 143 10.56 -10.81 12.74
CA SER A 143 9.93 -12.02 12.21
C SER A 143 10.70 -12.55 10.99
N ASN A 144 10.70 -13.88 10.82
CA ASN A 144 11.16 -14.50 9.59
C ASN A 144 10.11 -14.45 8.47
N VAL A 145 8.85 -14.14 8.81
CA VAL A 145 7.77 -13.91 7.85
C VAL A 145 7.89 -12.50 7.28
N GLY A 146 7.87 -12.38 5.95
CA GLY A 146 7.91 -11.09 5.26
C GLY A 146 6.64 -10.27 5.48
N LEU A 147 6.77 -8.94 5.49
CA LEU A 147 5.63 -8.03 5.71
C LEU A 147 4.49 -8.26 4.71
N LEU A 148 4.81 -8.41 3.43
CA LEU A 148 3.78 -8.60 2.41
C LEU A 148 3.04 -9.92 2.58
N ASP A 149 3.76 -11.01 2.88
CA ASP A 149 3.18 -12.34 3.08
C ASP A 149 2.26 -12.33 4.31
N PHE A 150 2.73 -11.74 5.41
CA PHE A 150 1.95 -11.56 6.63
C PHE A 150 0.63 -10.81 6.41
N LEU A 151 0.65 -9.73 5.61
CA LEU A 151 -0.57 -8.97 5.29
C LEU A 151 -1.50 -9.74 4.35
N LYS A 152 -0.98 -10.66 3.53
CA LYS A 152 -1.79 -11.49 2.62
C LYS A 152 -2.43 -12.70 3.30
N GLU A 153 -1.86 -13.11 4.44
CA GLU A 153 -2.54 -13.68 5.60
C GLU A 153 -4.02 -14.01 5.37
N GLY A 154 -4.88 -13.01 5.61
CA GLY A 154 -6.33 -13.15 5.67
C GLY A 154 -7.11 -12.73 4.42
N ARG A 155 -6.72 -13.28 3.26
CA ARG A 155 -7.35 -12.98 1.96
C ARG A 155 -8.13 -14.14 1.31
N ASN A 156 -8.40 -15.23 2.04
CA ASN A 156 -9.10 -16.40 1.52
C ASN A 156 -10.52 -16.07 1.02
#